data_AF-A0A1B7WRE3-F1
#
_entry.id   AF-A0A1B7WRE3-F1
#
_cell.length_a   1.000
_cell.length_b   1.000
_cell.length_c   1.000
_cell.angle_alpha   90.00
_cell.angle_beta   90.00
_cell.angle_gamma   90.00
#
_symmetry.space_group_name_H-M   'P 1'
#
loop_
_entity.id
_entity.type
_entity.pdbx_description
1 polymer ?
#
loop_
_entity_poly.entity_id
_entity_poly.type
_entity_poly.pdbx_seq_one_letter_code
_entity_poly.pdbx_strand_id
1 'polypeptide(L)'
;MANYTPEQLARFEADAIATLRGKYPLRLHILGDARTRKAARIVATAANKYRKTYNKPVWTYTHAHNVPRKVWGDVSILRSCENMEQVKQGHADGYACALVRNTSHDSHRVYDLGDGYKGVPCPQQTGKAESCVKCQLCWKDKTLHANKMVIVFSPDRGTHKKLTKVLPMA
;
A
#
# COMPACT_ATOMS: atom_id res chain seq x y z
N MET A 1 -26.19 -6.04 -11.67
CA MET A 1 -25.27 -5.09 -11.03
C MET A 1 -24.68 -4.20 -12.11
N ALA A 2 -24.60 -2.89 -11.93
CA ALA A 2 -24.04 -1.99 -12.94
C ALA A 2 -22.53 -2.25 -13.10
N ASN A 3 -22.07 -2.47 -14.34
CA ASN A 3 -20.64 -2.62 -14.66
C ASN A 3 -20.02 -1.23 -14.87
N TYR A 4 -19.41 -0.69 -13.82
CA TYR A 4 -18.66 0.57 -13.90
C TYR A 4 -17.26 0.34 -14.47
N THR A 5 -16.79 1.25 -15.31
CA THR A 5 -15.40 1.26 -15.77
C THR A 5 -14.44 1.67 -14.64
N PRO A 6 -13.15 1.30 -14.71
CA PRO A 6 -12.15 1.77 -13.74
C PRO A 6 -12.12 3.29 -13.60
N GLU A 7 -12.32 4.03 -14.68
CA GLU A 7 -12.34 5.50 -14.69
C GLU A 7 -13.60 6.08 -14.02
N GLN A 8 -14.75 5.40 -14.11
CA GLN A 8 -15.95 5.82 -13.40
C GLN A 8 -15.79 5.62 -11.88
N LEU A 9 -15.27 4.46 -11.47
CA LEU A 9 -14.97 4.20 -10.06
C LEU A 9 -13.95 5.21 -9.50
N ALA A 10 -12.91 5.52 -10.26
CA ALA A 10 -11.93 6.53 -9.89
C ALA A 10 -12.53 7.94 -9.74
N ARG A 11 -13.55 8.29 -10.53
CA ARG A 11 -14.26 9.58 -10.41
C ARG A 11 -15.10 9.61 -9.13
N PHE A 12 -15.84 8.55 -8.83
CA PHE A 12 -16.58 8.46 -7.58
C PHE A 12 -15.65 8.58 -6.36
N GLU A 13 -14.48 7.93 -6.39
CA GLU A 13 -13.48 8.08 -5.33
C GLU A 13 -12.94 9.52 -5.25
N ALA A 14 -12.60 10.13 -6.39
CA ALA A 14 -12.11 11.51 -6.44
C ALA A 14 -13.14 12.54 -5.93
N ASP A 15 -14.41 12.38 -6.31
CA ASP A 15 -15.51 13.23 -5.87
C ASP A 15 -15.74 13.08 -4.37
N ALA A 16 -15.69 11.85 -3.85
CA ALA A 16 -15.77 11.60 -2.41
C ALA A 16 -14.63 12.29 -1.65
N ILE A 17 -13.38 12.19 -2.14
CA ILE A 17 -12.21 12.86 -1.55
C ILE A 17 -12.42 14.38 -1.48
N ALA A 18 -13.03 14.98 -2.51
CA ALA A 18 -13.28 16.41 -2.57
C ALA A 18 -14.24 16.92 -1.49
N THR A 19 -15.12 16.06 -0.96
CA THR A 19 -16.06 16.42 0.12
C THR A 19 -15.44 16.38 1.53
N LEU A 20 -14.24 15.82 1.68
CA LEU A 20 -13.61 15.62 2.99
C LEU A 20 -13.03 16.93 3.56
N ARG A 21 -13.09 17.06 4.90
CA ARG A 21 -12.68 18.28 5.65
C ARG A 21 -11.25 18.25 6.22
N GLY A 22 -10.39 17.32 5.80
CA GLY A 22 -8.98 17.34 6.23
C GLY A 22 -8.68 16.89 7.66
N LYS A 23 -9.67 16.36 8.41
CA LYS A 23 -9.49 16.04 9.84
C LYS A 23 -8.44 14.95 10.09
N TYR A 24 -8.35 13.97 9.19
CA TYR A 24 -7.51 12.79 9.36
C TYR A 24 -6.57 12.57 8.17
N PRO A 25 -5.43 11.85 8.36
CA PRO A 25 -4.72 11.19 7.27
C PRO A 25 -5.66 10.36 6.41
N LEU A 26 -5.43 10.35 5.10
CA LEU A 26 -6.32 9.66 4.16
C LEU A 26 -5.66 8.36 3.67
N ARG A 27 -6.37 7.24 3.84
CA ARG A 27 -6.04 5.99 3.16
C ARG A 27 -6.96 5.82 1.95
N LEU A 28 -6.38 5.69 0.75
CA LEU A 28 -7.14 5.57 -0.50
C LEU A 28 -7.62 4.13 -0.76
N HIS A 29 -8.50 3.98 -1.77
CA HIS A 29 -9.06 2.74 -2.31
C HIS A 29 -10.15 2.06 -1.46
N ILE A 30 -11.20 2.81 -1.14
CA ILE A 30 -12.44 2.25 -0.57
C ILE A 30 -13.23 1.47 -1.64
N LEU A 31 -13.21 1.92 -2.90
CA LEU A 31 -13.96 1.33 -4.02
C LEU A 31 -13.20 0.25 -4.81
N GLY A 32 -11.90 0.09 -4.55
CA GLY A 32 -11.02 -0.83 -5.27
C GLY A 32 -9.79 -0.14 -5.85
N ASP A 33 -8.84 -0.95 -6.32
CA ASP A 33 -7.54 -0.50 -6.84
C ASP A 33 -7.66 0.19 -8.21
N ALA A 34 -6.82 1.20 -8.45
CA ALA A 34 -6.80 1.96 -9.70
C ALA A 34 -5.96 1.24 -10.78
N ARG A 35 -6.58 0.29 -11.48
CA ARG A 35 -5.92 -0.63 -12.44
C ARG A 35 -5.52 -0.04 -13.81
N THR A 36 -5.81 1.23 -14.06
CA THR A 36 -5.39 1.91 -15.30
C THR A 36 -4.64 3.18 -14.97
N ARG A 37 -3.72 3.59 -15.86
CA ARG A 37 -3.00 4.87 -15.73
C ARG A 37 -3.96 6.07 -15.65
N LYS A 38 -5.11 5.99 -16.34
CA LYS A 38 -6.11 7.07 -16.35
C LYS A 38 -6.88 7.12 -15.03
N ALA A 39 -7.36 5.97 -14.53
CA ALA A 39 -7.99 5.86 -13.22
C ALA A 39 -7.06 6.34 -12.10
N ALA A 40 -5.80 5.86 -12.10
CA ALA A 40 -4.80 6.26 -11.10
C ALA A 40 -4.54 7.76 -11.12
N ARG A 41 -4.47 8.39 -12.30
CA ARG A 41 -4.27 9.84 -12.42
C ARG A 41 -5.45 10.64 -11.86
N ILE A 42 -6.69 10.19 -12.05
CA ILE A 42 -7.89 10.84 -11.51
C ILE A 42 -7.83 10.85 -9.98
N VAL A 43 -7.64 9.67 -9.37
CA VAL A 43 -7.55 9.53 -7.91
C VAL A 43 -6.35 10.30 -7.36
N ALA A 44 -5.18 10.16 -7.98
CA ALA A 44 -3.97 10.87 -7.57
C ALA A 44 -4.14 12.39 -7.60
N THR A 45 -4.85 12.95 -8.58
CA THR A 45 -5.09 14.39 -8.66
C THR A 45 -5.90 14.88 -7.46
N ALA A 46 -7.01 14.20 -7.13
CA ALA A 46 -7.84 14.54 -5.98
C ALA A 46 -7.09 14.35 -4.65
N ALA A 47 -6.36 13.24 -4.51
CA ALA A 47 -5.55 12.92 -3.34
C ALA A 47 -4.42 13.95 -3.09
N ASN A 48 -3.70 14.35 -4.15
CA ASN A 48 -2.65 15.37 -4.04
C ASN A 48 -3.25 16.74 -3.68
N LYS A 49 -4.44 17.09 -4.22
CA LYS A 49 -5.17 18.29 -3.79
C LYS A 49 -5.53 18.23 -2.30
N TYR A 50 -6.08 17.12 -1.82
CA TYR A 50 -6.38 16.93 -0.39
C TYR A 50 -5.14 17.11 0.49
N ARG A 51 -4.01 16.48 0.12
CA ARG A 51 -2.75 16.65 0.85
C ARG A 51 -2.33 18.12 0.90
N LYS A 52 -2.35 18.82 -0.25
CA LYS A 52 -1.93 20.22 -0.35
C LYS A 52 -2.84 21.14 0.46
N THR A 53 -4.16 20.96 0.37
CA THR A 53 -5.15 21.80 1.06
C THR A 53 -5.09 21.65 2.57
N TYR A 54 -4.94 20.42 3.08
CA TYR A 54 -5.08 20.14 4.52
C TYR A 54 -3.77 19.79 5.22
N ASN A 55 -2.65 19.76 4.49
CA ASN A 55 -1.36 19.30 4.97
C ASN A 55 -1.44 17.92 5.68
N LYS A 56 -2.18 16.98 5.08
CA LYS A 56 -2.40 15.62 5.63
C LYS A 56 -1.80 14.55 4.73
N PRO A 57 -1.14 13.51 5.28
CA PRO A 57 -0.58 12.44 4.49
C PRO A 57 -1.70 11.63 3.82
N VAL A 58 -1.43 11.21 2.59
CA VAL A 58 -2.30 10.35 1.80
C VAL A 58 -1.51 9.13 1.38
N TRP A 59 -2.06 7.94 1.62
CA TRP A 59 -1.33 6.70 1.40
C TRP A 59 -2.24 5.53 1.00
N THR A 60 -1.68 4.52 0.33
CA THR A 60 -2.37 3.25 0.06
C THR A 60 -1.42 2.15 -0.44
N TYR A 61 -1.98 0.98 -0.74
CA TYR A 61 -1.33 -0.13 -1.42
C TYR A 61 -1.99 -0.36 -2.77
N THR A 62 -1.22 -0.84 -3.74
CA THR A 62 -1.76 -1.18 -5.07
C THR A 62 -1.24 -2.54 -5.55
N HIS A 63 -2.13 -3.29 -6.18
CA HIS A 63 -1.86 -4.51 -6.95
C HIS A 63 -1.79 -4.21 -8.47
N ALA A 64 -1.91 -2.95 -8.90
CA ALA A 64 -1.91 -2.56 -10.32
C ALA A 64 -0.48 -2.49 -10.91
N HIS A 65 0.02 -3.60 -11.46
CA HIS A 65 1.38 -3.70 -12.00
C HIS A 65 1.63 -2.84 -13.27
N ASN A 66 0.58 -2.40 -13.97
CA ASN A 66 0.66 -1.62 -15.21
C ASN A 66 0.62 -0.09 -15.00
N VAL A 67 0.63 0.38 -13.75
CA VAL A 67 0.64 1.81 -13.41
C VAL A 67 2.04 2.21 -12.92
N PRO A 68 2.71 3.18 -13.58
CA PRO A 68 4.01 3.69 -13.12
C PRO A 68 3.89 4.50 -11.81
N ARG A 69 4.87 4.37 -10.91
CA ARG A 69 4.88 5.07 -9.61
C ARG A 69 4.67 6.58 -9.75
N LYS A 70 5.28 7.20 -10.76
CA LYS A 70 5.22 8.65 -10.99
C LYS A 70 3.80 9.20 -11.18
N VAL A 71 2.82 8.38 -11.58
CA VAL A 71 1.42 8.83 -11.75
C VAL A 71 0.82 9.33 -10.44
N TRP A 72 1.26 8.75 -9.31
CA TRP A 72 0.74 9.07 -7.98
C TRP A 72 1.31 10.36 -7.38
N GLY A 73 2.38 10.90 -7.99
CA GLY A 73 3.08 12.07 -7.47
C GLY A 73 3.54 11.82 -6.04
N ASP A 74 3.07 12.67 -5.12
CA ASP A 74 3.47 12.66 -3.72
C ASP A 74 2.48 11.91 -2.80
N VAL A 75 1.52 11.19 -3.36
CA VAL A 75 0.78 10.17 -2.59
C VAL A 75 1.76 9.05 -2.26
N SER A 76 1.80 8.60 -1.00
CA SER A 76 2.64 7.47 -0.59
C SER A 76 1.96 6.17 -1.00
N ILE A 77 2.51 5.47 -1.99
CA ILE A 77 1.88 4.26 -2.50
C ILE A 77 2.90 3.12 -2.57
N LEU A 78 2.55 2.01 -1.93
CA LEU A 78 3.38 0.83 -1.90
C LEU A 78 2.80 -0.23 -2.83
N ARG A 79 3.69 -0.96 -3.52
CA ARG A 79 3.32 -2.16 -4.26
C ARG A 79 2.96 -3.25 -3.25
N SER A 80 1.77 -3.81 -3.35
CA SER A 80 1.39 -5.00 -2.59
C SER A 80 2.03 -6.21 -3.26
N CYS A 81 2.75 -7.01 -2.49
CA CYS A 81 3.52 -8.16 -2.96
C CYS A 81 3.23 -9.40 -2.10
N GLU A 82 3.24 -10.56 -2.73
CA GLU A 82 3.12 -11.88 -2.12
C GLU A 82 4.45 -12.66 -2.11
N ASN A 83 5.46 -12.22 -2.88
CA ASN A 83 6.78 -12.87 -2.92
C ASN A 83 7.91 -11.88 -3.26
N MET A 84 9.17 -12.35 -3.17
CA MET A 84 10.36 -11.52 -3.41
C MET A 84 10.58 -11.13 -4.88
N GLU A 85 10.09 -11.91 -5.84
CA GLU A 85 10.17 -11.54 -7.26
C GLU A 85 9.34 -10.28 -7.54
N GLN A 86 8.13 -10.23 -6.99
CA GLN A 86 7.29 -9.04 -7.07
C GLN A 86 7.87 -7.86 -6.29
N VAL A 87 8.55 -8.09 -5.17
CA VAL A 87 9.28 -7.02 -4.44
C VAL A 87 10.35 -6.42 -5.34
N LYS A 88 11.16 -7.25 -5.99
CA LYS A 88 12.21 -6.83 -6.91
C LYS A 88 11.62 -6.04 -8.07
N GLN A 89 10.56 -6.55 -8.70
CA GLN A 89 9.88 -5.84 -9.78
C GLN A 89 9.27 -4.52 -9.31
N GLY A 90 8.62 -4.51 -8.14
CA GLY A 90 8.02 -3.29 -7.58
C GLY A 90 9.05 -2.19 -7.35
N HIS A 91 10.23 -2.53 -6.80
CA HIS A 91 11.34 -1.59 -6.70
C HIS A 91 11.88 -1.19 -8.08
N ALA A 92 12.01 -2.10 -9.04
CA ALA A 92 12.41 -1.75 -10.41
C ALA A 92 11.42 -0.74 -11.05
N ASP A 93 10.13 -0.84 -10.74
CA ASP A 93 9.08 0.08 -11.18
C ASP A 93 9.05 1.42 -10.39
N GLY A 94 9.97 1.60 -9.42
CA GLY A 94 10.10 2.79 -8.58
C GLY A 94 9.22 2.80 -7.32
N TYR A 95 8.56 1.69 -6.98
CA TYR A 95 7.73 1.58 -5.77
C TYR A 95 8.55 1.11 -4.56
N ALA A 96 8.15 1.55 -3.36
CA ALA A 96 8.40 0.74 -2.17
C ALA A 96 7.41 -0.42 -2.12
N CYS A 97 7.77 -1.50 -1.43
CA CYS A 97 6.95 -2.71 -1.41
C CYS A 97 6.41 -3.03 -0.01
N ALA A 98 5.21 -3.59 0.01
CA ALA A 98 4.54 -4.19 1.14
C ALA A 98 4.40 -5.69 0.86
N LEU A 99 5.14 -6.53 1.59
CA LEU A 99 5.15 -7.99 1.42
C LEU A 99 4.26 -8.65 2.47
N VAL A 100 3.29 -9.44 2.04
CA VAL A 100 2.51 -10.28 2.96
C VAL A 100 3.19 -11.64 3.09
N ARG A 101 3.48 -12.06 4.33
CA ARG A 101 4.01 -13.40 4.62
C ARG A 101 2.86 -14.36 4.96
N ASN A 102 3.17 -15.65 4.90
CA ASN A 102 2.28 -16.73 5.32
C ASN A 102 2.36 -17.07 6.81
N THR A 103 3.30 -16.48 7.53
CA THR A 103 3.49 -16.66 8.97
C THR A 103 3.35 -15.33 9.71
N SER A 104 2.97 -15.41 10.99
CA SER A 104 3.01 -14.25 11.88
C SER A 104 4.45 -13.75 12.08
N HIS A 105 4.59 -12.48 12.50
CA HIS A 105 5.87 -11.92 12.91
C HIS A 105 6.35 -12.54 14.23
N ASP A 106 7.57 -13.07 14.24
CA ASP A 106 8.23 -13.53 15.46
C ASP A 106 8.86 -12.38 16.26
N SER A 107 9.08 -11.23 15.62
CA SER A 107 9.77 -10.08 16.20
C SER A 107 9.41 -8.77 15.50
N HIS A 108 9.66 -7.65 16.16
CA HIS A 108 9.61 -6.29 15.59
C HIS A 108 10.95 -5.84 14.97
N ARG A 109 11.99 -6.70 15.02
CA ARG A 109 13.32 -6.37 14.52
C ARG A 109 13.36 -6.43 12.99
N VAL A 110 14.11 -5.50 12.40
CA VAL A 110 14.41 -5.52 10.97
C VAL A 110 15.31 -6.72 10.68
N TYR A 111 15.06 -7.41 9.58
CA TYR A 111 15.82 -8.59 9.17
C TYR A 111 16.14 -8.55 7.67
N ASP A 112 17.12 -9.35 7.26
CA ASP A 112 17.53 -9.44 5.86
C ASP A 112 16.52 -10.29 5.06
N LEU A 113 16.10 -9.77 3.90
CA LEU A 113 15.25 -10.49 2.94
C LEU A 113 16.05 -11.03 1.74
N GLY A 114 17.37 -10.85 1.73
CA GLY A 114 18.25 -11.18 0.61
C GLY A 114 18.33 -10.06 -0.43
N ASP A 115 19.35 -10.13 -1.30
CA ASP A 115 19.58 -9.18 -2.41
C ASP A 115 19.65 -7.69 -1.97
N GLY A 116 20.06 -7.47 -0.73
CA GLY A 116 20.14 -6.15 -0.09
C GLY A 116 18.80 -5.55 0.33
N TYR A 117 17.70 -6.31 0.27
CA TYR A 117 16.40 -5.89 0.80
C TYR A 117 16.31 -6.14 2.31
N LYS A 118 15.68 -5.21 3.02
CA LYS A 118 15.47 -5.30 4.47
C LYS A 118 13.99 -5.41 4.78
N GLY A 119 13.59 -6.47 5.46
CA GLY A 119 12.24 -6.69 5.94
C GLY A 119 11.98 -5.91 7.22
N VAL A 120 10.98 -5.04 7.19
CA VAL A 120 10.52 -4.27 8.35
C VAL A 120 9.16 -4.83 8.77
N PRO A 121 9.09 -5.66 9.83
CA PRO A 121 7.81 -6.08 10.40
C PRO A 121 6.92 -4.87 10.67
N CYS A 122 5.64 -4.93 10.28
CA CYS A 122 4.68 -3.87 10.54
C CYS A 122 4.67 -3.52 12.05
N PRO A 123 5.04 -2.29 12.45
CA PRO A 123 5.13 -1.94 13.86
C PRO A 123 3.80 -2.05 14.60
N GLN A 124 2.68 -1.87 13.91
CA GLN A 124 1.36 -2.03 14.52
C GLN A 124 1.02 -3.51 14.76
N GLN A 125 1.31 -4.40 13.81
CA GLN A 125 1.04 -5.83 13.98
C GLN A 125 1.95 -6.50 15.02
N THR A 126 3.14 -5.93 15.24
CA THR A 126 4.10 -6.42 16.24
C THR A 126 3.92 -5.77 17.62
N GLY A 127 2.93 -4.88 17.78
CA GLY A 127 2.70 -4.15 19.03
C GLY A 127 3.71 -3.04 19.34
N LYS A 128 4.72 -2.83 18.49
CA LYS A 128 5.71 -1.74 18.64
C LYS A 128 5.12 -0.34 18.45
N ALA A 129 4.00 -0.23 17.75
CA ALA A 129 3.26 1.02 17.60
C ALA A 129 1.77 0.81 17.88
N GLU A 130 1.18 1.73 18.66
CA GLU A 130 -0.23 1.69 19.06
C GLU A 130 -1.19 1.75 17.86
N SER A 131 -0.85 2.53 16.82
CA SER A 131 -1.70 2.68 15.64
C SER A 131 -0.91 3.09 14.40
N CYS A 132 -1.52 2.95 13.23
CA CYS A 132 -0.93 3.40 11.96
C CYS A 132 -0.65 4.91 11.93
N VAL A 133 -1.47 5.73 12.62
CA VAL A 133 -1.30 7.19 12.70
C VAL A 133 -0.10 7.57 13.56
N LYS A 134 0.19 6.77 14.60
CA LYS A 134 1.41 6.93 15.43
C LYS A 134 2.65 6.37 14.72
N CYS A 135 2.49 5.28 13.97
CA CYS A 135 3.57 4.60 13.25
C CYS A 135 4.08 5.36 12.02
N GLN A 136 3.17 5.77 11.13
CA GLN A 136 3.44 6.56 9.91
C GLN A 136 4.39 5.90 8.89
N LEU A 137 4.79 4.64 9.07
CA LEU A 137 5.75 3.96 8.19
C LEU A 137 5.26 3.91 6.73
N CYS A 138 3.98 3.59 6.52
CA CYS A 138 3.38 3.49 5.19
C CYS A 138 3.25 4.85 4.46
N TRP A 139 3.61 5.96 5.11
CA TRP A 139 3.59 7.31 4.51
C TRP A 139 4.96 7.69 3.92
N LYS A 140 5.96 6.81 4.05
CA LYS A 140 7.36 7.08 3.72
C LYS A 140 7.85 6.25 2.53
N ASP A 141 7.01 6.03 1.52
CA ASP A 141 7.34 5.17 0.38
C ASP A 141 8.64 5.57 -0.33
N LYS A 142 8.91 6.86 -0.53
CA LYS A 142 10.16 7.34 -1.13
C LYS A 142 11.39 6.89 -0.33
N THR A 143 11.35 7.05 1.00
CA THR A 143 12.45 6.63 1.89
C THR A 143 12.60 5.11 1.91
N LEU A 144 11.48 4.39 1.98
CA LEU A 144 11.48 2.92 1.95
C LEU A 144 12.07 2.39 0.65
N HIS A 145 11.66 2.97 -0.47
CA HIS A 145 12.15 2.62 -1.80
C HIS A 145 13.66 2.84 -1.91
N ALA A 146 14.13 4.04 -1.55
CA ALA A 146 15.55 4.42 -1.63
C ALA A 146 16.47 3.53 -0.78
N ASN A 147 15.96 3.00 0.34
CA ASN A 147 16.75 2.17 1.27
C ASN A 147 16.49 0.67 1.11
N LYS A 148 15.77 0.24 0.06
CA LYS A 148 15.36 -1.17 -0.14
C LYS A 148 14.66 -1.78 1.09
N MET A 149 13.88 -0.96 1.79
CA MET A 149 13.13 -1.39 2.98
C MET A 149 11.71 -1.80 2.57
N VAL A 150 11.36 -3.05 2.89
CA VAL A 150 10.09 -3.67 2.54
C VAL A 150 9.27 -3.79 3.80
N ILE A 151 8.06 -3.24 3.83
CA ILE A 151 7.16 -3.44 4.98
C ILE A 151 6.62 -4.85 4.89
N VAL A 152 6.77 -5.63 5.96
CA VAL A 152 6.29 -7.00 6.00
C VAL A 152 5.04 -7.08 6.86
N PHE A 153 4.00 -7.72 6.34
CA PHE A 153 2.74 -7.94 7.02
C PHE A 153 2.54 -9.42 7.37
N SER A 154 2.05 -9.68 8.58
CA SER A 154 1.50 -10.99 8.94
C SER A 154 0.23 -11.26 8.11
N PRO A 155 -0.13 -12.53 7.87
CA PRO A 155 -1.36 -12.86 7.16
C PRO A 155 -2.58 -12.32 7.90
N ASP A 156 -3.50 -11.72 7.15
CA ASP A 156 -4.83 -11.39 7.66
C ASP A 156 -5.77 -12.61 7.59
N ARG A 157 -7.01 -12.48 8.10
CA ARG A 157 -7.99 -13.59 8.08
C ARG A 157 -8.30 -14.12 6.68
N GLY A 158 -8.18 -13.30 5.64
CA GLY A 158 -8.43 -13.69 4.24
C GLY A 158 -7.27 -14.49 3.65
N THR A 159 -6.05 -14.03 3.91
CA THR A 159 -4.80 -14.72 3.56
C THR A 159 -4.70 -16.05 4.31
N HIS A 160 -5.06 -16.08 5.59
CA HIS A 160 -5.12 -17.32 6.38
C HIS A 160 -6.07 -18.35 5.75
N LYS A 161 -7.28 -17.95 5.32
CA LYS A 161 -8.22 -18.87 4.64
C LYS A 161 -7.66 -19.46 3.34
N LYS A 162 -7.00 -18.65 2.52
CA LYS A 162 -6.32 -19.13 1.31
C LYS A 162 -5.19 -20.11 1.67
N LEU A 163 -4.38 -19.77 2.67
CA LEU A 163 -3.28 -20.62 3.12
C LEU A 163 -3.77 -21.97 3.66
N THR A 164 -4.80 -21.98 4.51
CA THR A 164 -5.40 -23.24 5.00
C THR A 164 -6.01 -24.10 3.89
N LYS A 165 -6.40 -23.50 2.76
CA LYS A 165 -6.96 -24.23 1.61
C LYS A 165 -5.87 -24.83 0.72
N VAL A 166 -4.70 -24.18 0.64
CA VAL A 166 -3.58 -24.58 -0.23
C VAL A 166 -2.56 -25.44 0.52
N LEU A 167 -2.43 -25.24 1.82
CA LEU A 167 -1.63 -26.02 2.75
C LEU A 167 -2.59 -26.51 3.85
N PRO A 168 -3.33 -27.62 3.65
CA PRO A 168 -4.04 -28.23 4.75
C PRO A 168 -2.99 -28.58 5.81
N MET A 169 -3.11 -27.97 6.99
CA MET A 169 -2.25 -28.32 8.10
C MET A 169 -2.48 -29.80 8.40
N ALA A 170 -1.40 -30.58 8.35
CA ALA A 170 -1.39 -31.98 8.77
C ALA A 170 -1.68 -32.10 10.27
#